data_AF-A0A8C2KYQ5-F1
#
_entry.id   AF-A0A8C2KYQ5-F1
#
_cell.length_a   1.000
_cell.length_b   1.000
_cell.length_c   1.000
_cell.angle_alpha   90.00
_cell.angle_beta   90.00
_cell.angle_gamma   90.00
#
_symmetry.space_group_name_H-M   'P 1'
#
loop_
_entity.id
_entity.type
_entity.pdbx_description
1 polymer ?
#
loop_
_entity_poly.entity_id
_entity_poly.type
_entity_poly.pdbx_seq_one_letter_code
_entity_poly.pdbx_strand_id
1 'polypeptide(L)'
;MIAYRKIEDIITRLQDETEGVPVRTVKSFLSKIPSVVTGSDIVQWMMKNLNIDDPAEAIHIGSLIAAQGYMFPISDHVLTLKDDGTLYRFQAPYFWPSNCWEPENTDYAIYLCKRTMQNKTRLELADYEAENLARLQRAFARKWEFIFMQAEAQVKIDRKKDKTERKILDSQERAFWDVHRPVPGCVNTTEMDIRKCRRLKNPQRVKKSVYGVVDDTQTQSPVHTPSQQSGKDTREDVEKEILFLNTQLDRHFLFLDLLMIYTEQYLDYDPFVTLPDPANPWISDDITFWELEASKDPSQPRVKKWGFSLDEALKDPVGREQFLKFLESEFSSENLLFWLAVQDLKCRPLQEVAARAQEIWQEFLAEGAPNAINLDSHSYERTSQNLKDPGRYSFEDAQDHIYKLMKSDSYPRFLRSNAYQDLLLARKKVRLNLKSLSATGILQFDCLGPIVIISD
;
A
#
# COMPACT_ATOMS: atom_id res chain seq x y z
N MET A 1 0.64 -0.08 18.83
CA MET A 1 1.36 -1.03 19.71
C MET A 1 2.70 -1.39 19.10
N ILE A 2 2.79 -2.20 18.04
CA ILE A 2 4.09 -2.59 17.45
C ILE A 2 4.91 -1.37 16.95
N ALA A 3 4.29 -0.41 16.26
CA ALA A 3 4.98 0.77 15.76
C ALA A 3 5.57 1.65 16.88
N TYR A 4 4.84 1.88 17.96
CA TYR A 4 5.31 2.68 19.10
C TYR A 4 6.53 2.05 19.77
N ARG A 5 6.52 0.73 19.99
CA ARG A 5 7.69 0.03 20.56
C ARG A 5 8.94 0.21 19.70
N LYS A 6 8.82 0.09 18.38
CA LYS A 6 9.94 0.31 17.46
C LYS A 6 10.49 1.75 17.53
N ILE A 7 9.62 2.74 17.66
CA ILE A 7 10.04 4.14 17.82
C ILE A 7 10.73 4.33 19.17
N GLU A 8 10.19 3.76 20.24
CA GLU A 8 10.76 3.83 21.59
C GLU A 8 12.14 3.20 21.68
N ASP A 9 12.37 2.09 20.96
CA ASP A 9 13.69 1.46 20.85
C ASP A 9 14.69 2.42 20.17
N ILE A 10 14.28 3.12 19.11
CA ILE A 10 15.11 4.14 18.44
C ILE A 10 15.39 5.31 19.39
N ILE A 11 14.39 5.80 20.09
CA ILE A 11 14.52 6.92 21.05
C ILE A 11 15.46 6.55 22.20
N THR A 12 15.39 5.32 22.69
CA THR A 12 16.28 4.82 23.74
C THR A 12 17.73 4.80 23.26
N ARG A 13 17.97 4.33 22.03
CA ARG A 13 19.31 4.36 21.41
C ARG A 13 19.82 5.77 21.13
N LEU A 14 18.94 6.70 20.73
CA LEU A 14 19.28 8.12 20.56
C LEU A 14 19.71 8.76 21.87
N GLN A 15 19.15 8.33 23.00
CA GLN A 15 19.45 8.85 24.33
C GLN A 15 20.62 8.13 25.02
N ASP A 16 21.23 7.13 24.38
CA ASP A 16 22.36 6.41 24.96
C ASP A 16 23.52 7.36 25.29
N GLU A 17 24.16 7.19 26.44
CA GLU A 17 25.22 8.09 26.91
C GLU A 17 26.51 8.00 26.09
N THR A 18 26.73 6.87 25.41
CA THR A 18 27.97 6.56 24.69
C THR A 18 27.78 6.61 23.18
N GLU A 19 26.72 5.98 22.69
CA GLU A 19 26.44 5.80 21.27
C GLU A 19 25.32 6.72 20.75
N GLY A 20 24.67 7.49 21.65
CA GLY A 20 23.55 8.38 21.33
C GLY A 20 23.96 9.75 20.78
N VAL A 21 22.98 10.65 20.68
CA VAL A 21 23.23 12.04 20.26
C VAL A 21 23.76 12.89 21.43
N PRO A 22 24.67 13.84 21.18
CA PRO A 22 25.27 14.63 22.24
C PRO A 22 24.26 15.62 22.85
N VAL A 23 23.75 15.30 24.04
CA VAL A 23 22.87 16.20 24.81
C VAL A 23 23.71 17.32 25.45
N ARG A 24 23.40 18.57 25.13
CA ARG A 24 24.20 19.74 25.54
C ARG A 24 23.35 20.78 26.29
N THR A 25 24.04 21.67 26.99
CA THR A 25 23.47 22.92 27.49
C THR A 25 23.97 24.08 26.64
N VAL A 26 23.09 24.69 25.87
CA VAL A 26 23.41 25.83 25.02
C VAL A 26 23.33 27.12 25.85
N LYS A 27 24.42 27.90 25.86
CA LYS A 27 24.51 29.19 26.54
C LYS A 27 24.59 30.31 25.50
N SER A 28 23.75 31.32 25.66
CA SER A 28 23.80 32.59 24.93
C SER A 28 23.91 33.76 25.93
N PHE A 29 24.10 34.97 25.43
CA PHE A 29 24.15 36.18 26.27
C PHE A 29 22.87 36.38 27.11
N LEU A 30 21.70 35.99 26.59
CA LEU A 30 20.40 36.22 27.22
C LEU A 30 19.77 34.96 27.83
N SER A 31 20.27 33.76 27.50
CA SER A 31 19.61 32.50 27.88
C SER A 31 20.59 31.33 28.08
N LYS A 32 20.24 30.46 29.03
CA LYS A 32 20.85 29.13 29.20
C LYS A 32 19.74 28.09 28.99
N ILE A 33 19.91 27.23 27.99
CA ILE A 33 18.95 26.21 27.58
C ILE A 33 19.59 24.84 27.81
N PRO A 34 19.24 24.12 28.89
CA PRO A 34 19.79 22.81 29.19
C PRO A 34 19.05 21.69 28.45
N SER A 35 19.72 20.54 28.36
CA SER A 35 19.18 19.27 27.89
C SER A 35 18.52 19.40 26.51
N VAL A 36 19.34 19.80 25.52
CA VAL A 36 18.94 19.92 24.12
C VAL A 36 19.93 19.24 23.20
N VAL A 37 19.44 18.83 22.04
CA VAL A 37 20.21 18.24 20.92
C VAL A 37 19.92 19.05 19.66
N THR A 38 20.85 19.08 18.70
CA THR A 38 20.60 19.77 17.42
C THR A 38 19.89 18.83 16.45
N GLY A 39 19.14 19.41 15.51
CA GLY A 39 18.47 18.66 14.46
C GLY A 39 19.48 17.91 13.58
N SER A 40 20.58 18.56 13.21
CA SER A 40 21.66 17.92 12.45
C SER A 40 22.30 16.74 13.19
N ASP A 41 22.50 16.82 14.52
CA ASP A 41 23.03 15.68 15.29
C ASP A 41 22.07 14.48 15.22
N ILE A 42 20.75 14.71 15.29
CA ILE A 42 19.73 13.65 15.18
C ILE A 42 19.76 13.01 13.79
N VAL A 43 19.77 13.82 12.72
CA VAL A 43 19.77 13.32 11.34
C VAL A 43 21.03 12.48 11.07
N GLN A 44 22.20 13.00 11.42
CA GLN A 44 23.47 12.28 11.24
C GLN A 44 23.52 10.97 12.04
N TRP A 45 22.99 10.99 13.27
CA TRP A 45 22.88 9.77 14.07
C TRP A 45 21.99 8.74 13.39
N MET A 46 20.83 9.14 12.87
CA MET A 46 19.87 8.25 12.21
C MET A 46 20.47 7.64 10.93
N MET A 47 21.10 8.44 10.08
CA MET A 47 21.77 7.95 8.87
C MET A 47 22.79 6.87 9.19
N LYS A 48 23.67 7.13 10.15
CA LYS A 48 24.72 6.18 10.57
C LYS A 48 24.15 4.92 11.22
N ASN A 49 23.23 5.06 12.17
CA ASN A 49 22.81 3.95 13.06
C ASN A 49 21.65 3.12 12.52
N LEU A 50 20.92 3.64 11.53
CA LEU A 50 19.83 2.95 10.84
C LEU A 50 20.21 2.58 9.39
N ASN A 51 21.44 2.89 8.96
CA ASN A 51 21.95 2.62 7.62
C ASN A 51 21.06 3.23 6.51
N ILE A 52 20.75 4.53 6.68
CA ILE A 52 19.95 5.32 5.73
C ILE A 52 20.90 6.14 4.86
N ASP A 53 20.85 5.92 3.56
CA ASP A 53 21.74 6.57 2.58
C ASP A 53 21.23 7.97 2.19
N ASP A 54 19.91 8.17 2.11
CA ASP A 54 19.30 9.45 1.74
C ASP A 54 18.97 10.31 2.97
N PRO A 55 19.57 11.50 3.15
CA PRO A 55 19.23 12.42 4.23
C PRO A 55 17.73 12.77 4.28
N ALA A 56 17.04 12.83 3.13
CA ALA A 56 15.61 13.15 3.09
C ALA A 56 14.77 12.06 3.78
N GLU A 57 15.15 10.79 3.65
CA GLU A 57 14.49 9.68 4.36
C GLU A 57 14.72 9.80 5.88
N ALA A 58 15.95 10.10 6.32
CA ALA A 58 16.26 10.29 7.73
C ALA A 58 15.47 11.47 8.35
N ILE A 59 15.41 12.60 7.64
CA ILE A 59 14.60 13.77 8.05
C ILE A 59 13.11 13.41 8.10
N HIS A 60 12.61 12.65 7.13
CA HIS A 60 11.22 12.22 7.09
C HIS A 60 10.87 11.33 8.28
N ILE A 61 11.65 10.27 8.54
CA ILE A 61 11.44 9.38 9.69
C ILE A 61 11.57 10.16 11.00
N GLY A 62 12.57 11.03 11.13
CA GLY A 62 12.75 11.88 12.30
C GLY A 62 11.57 12.84 12.52
N SER A 63 11.01 13.41 11.45
CA SER A 63 9.81 14.24 11.51
C SER A 63 8.58 13.44 11.94
N LEU A 64 8.44 12.20 11.49
CA LEU A 64 7.36 11.32 11.97
C LEU A 64 7.51 11.00 13.47
N ILE A 65 8.73 10.74 13.94
CA ILE A 65 9.00 10.53 15.37
C ILE A 65 8.66 11.78 16.19
N ALA A 66 9.00 12.97 15.69
CA ALA A 66 8.66 14.24 16.32
C ALA A 66 7.14 14.47 16.35
N ALA A 67 6.44 14.23 15.24
CA ALA A 67 4.98 14.36 15.13
C ALA A 67 4.20 13.40 16.04
N GLN A 68 4.80 12.26 16.41
CA GLN A 68 4.27 11.33 17.41
C GLN A 68 4.57 11.76 18.86
N GLY A 69 5.34 12.83 19.06
CA GLY A 69 5.60 13.43 20.36
C GLY A 69 6.77 12.85 21.12
N TYR A 70 7.66 12.05 20.51
CA TYR A 70 8.81 11.48 21.22
C TYR A 70 9.99 12.47 21.37
N MET A 71 10.05 13.45 20.48
CA MET A 71 10.95 14.60 20.56
C MET A 71 10.26 15.82 19.96
N PHE A 72 10.70 17.02 20.33
CA PHE A 72 10.03 18.24 19.89
C PHE A 72 11.00 19.42 19.78
N PRO A 73 10.80 20.33 18.81
CA PRO A 73 11.57 21.57 18.74
C PRO A 73 11.20 22.47 19.93
N ILE A 74 12.19 23.09 20.56
CA ILE A 74 11.95 23.88 21.79
C ILE A 74 11.25 25.22 21.51
N SER A 75 11.36 25.73 20.29
CA SER A 75 10.94 27.09 19.89
C SER A 75 9.77 27.14 18.90
N ASP A 76 9.22 25.98 18.53
CA ASP A 76 8.15 25.88 17.53
C ASP A 76 7.06 24.93 18.03
N HIS A 77 5.81 25.20 17.64
CA HIS A 77 4.64 24.34 17.89
C HIS A 77 4.48 23.26 16.80
N VAL A 78 5.10 23.45 15.63
CA VAL A 78 5.07 22.46 14.55
C VAL A 78 6.11 21.37 14.82
N LEU A 79 5.63 20.14 15.03
CA LEU A 79 6.45 18.98 15.40
C LEU A 79 7.11 18.33 14.17
N THR A 80 8.16 18.97 13.64
CA THR A 80 8.96 18.47 12.50
C THR A 80 10.45 18.52 12.80
N LEU A 81 11.23 17.62 12.21
CA LEU A 81 12.69 17.64 12.29
C LEU A 81 13.27 18.49 11.15
N LYS A 82 14.30 19.28 11.45
CA LYS A 82 15.05 20.11 10.51
C LYS A 82 16.53 19.71 10.60
N ASP A 83 17.19 19.51 9.47
CA ASP A 83 18.62 19.21 9.40
C ASP A 83 19.46 20.49 9.51
N ASP A 84 19.39 21.12 10.69
CA ASP A 84 20.09 22.36 10.99
C ASP A 84 20.37 22.48 12.50
N GLY A 85 20.80 23.66 12.93
CA GLY A 85 21.06 23.99 14.33
C GLY A 85 19.82 24.14 15.22
N THR A 86 18.60 23.85 14.71
CA THR A 86 17.37 23.89 15.51
C THR A 86 17.51 22.95 16.71
N LEU A 87 17.08 23.42 17.88
CA LEU A 87 17.23 22.70 19.14
C LEU A 87 15.98 21.88 19.45
N TYR A 88 16.20 20.60 19.74
CA TYR A 88 15.19 19.63 20.11
C TYR A 88 15.39 19.14 21.55
N ARG A 89 14.31 18.59 22.11
CA ARG A 89 14.34 17.89 23.39
C ARG A 89 13.55 16.59 23.27
N PHE A 90 14.02 15.55 23.98
CA PHE A 90 13.29 14.31 24.12
C PHE A 90 12.11 14.45 25.10
N GLN A 91 10.99 13.83 24.75
CA GLN A 91 9.79 13.81 25.57
C GLN A 91 9.92 12.82 26.72
N ALA A 92 9.37 13.18 27.88
CA ALA A 92 9.33 12.29 29.04
C ALA A 92 8.47 11.04 28.74
N PRO A 93 8.89 9.83 29.15
CA PRO A 93 8.13 8.60 28.91
C PRO A 93 6.68 8.63 29.39
N TYR A 94 6.38 9.42 30.43
CA TYR A 94 5.02 9.67 30.88
C TYR A 94 4.09 10.18 29.76
N PHE A 95 4.58 11.07 28.91
CA PHE A 95 3.81 11.68 27.81
C PHE A 95 3.85 10.87 26.51
N TRP A 96 4.48 9.70 26.47
CA TRP A 96 4.57 8.90 25.26
C TRP A 96 3.19 8.39 24.80
N PRO A 97 2.92 8.34 23.48
CA PRO A 97 1.64 7.92 22.93
C PRO A 97 1.31 6.43 23.19
N SER A 98 2.30 5.61 23.53
CA SER A 98 2.09 4.21 23.95
C SER A 98 1.28 4.07 25.23
N ASN A 99 1.29 5.10 26.09
CA ASN A 99 0.44 5.17 27.28
C ASN A 99 -1.05 5.39 26.95
N CYS A 100 -1.40 5.48 25.66
CA CYS A 100 -2.77 5.56 25.16
C CYS A 100 -3.55 6.74 25.76
N TRP A 101 -2.90 7.91 25.81
CA TRP A 101 -3.51 9.16 26.24
C TRP A 101 -4.76 9.50 25.44
N GLU A 102 -5.83 9.89 26.15
CA GLU A 102 -7.07 10.41 25.57
C GLU A 102 -7.48 11.69 26.34
N PRO A 103 -6.69 12.78 26.21
CA PRO A 103 -6.90 13.97 27.02
C PRO A 103 -8.20 14.70 26.67
N GLU A 104 -8.93 15.12 27.71
CA GLU A 104 -10.23 15.77 27.55
C GLU A 104 -10.10 17.26 27.23
N ASN A 105 -11.19 17.85 26.76
CA ASN A 105 -11.26 19.29 26.53
C ASN A 105 -11.15 20.09 27.84
N THR A 106 -11.58 19.51 28.97
CA THR A 106 -11.40 20.11 30.30
C THR A 106 -9.91 20.23 30.65
N ASP A 107 -9.12 19.18 30.41
CA ASP A 107 -7.68 19.19 30.66
C ASP A 107 -6.96 20.26 29.82
N TYR A 108 -7.36 20.39 28.54
CA TYR A 108 -6.80 21.40 27.66
C TYR A 108 -7.17 22.83 28.09
N ALA A 109 -8.40 23.03 28.58
CA ALA A 109 -8.83 24.31 29.13
C ALA A 109 -8.02 24.70 30.37
N ILE A 110 -7.73 23.75 31.27
CA ILE A 110 -6.86 23.96 32.44
C ILE A 110 -5.45 24.36 32.00
N TYR A 111 -4.88 23.65 31.00
CA TYR A 111 -3.55 23.95 30.46
C TYR A 111 -3.46 25.37 29.87
N LEU A 112 -4.40 25.74 29.00
CA LEU A 112 -4.43 27.06 28.38
C LEU A 112 -4.67 28.16 29.43
N CYS A 113 -5.61 27.94 30.35
CA CYS A 113 -5.85 28.87 31.47
C CYS A 113 -4.59 29.06 32.32
N LYS A 114 -3.91 27.96 32.70
CA LYS A 114 -2.64 28.00 33.44
C LYS A 114 -1.58 28.84 32.73
N ARG A 115 -1.45 28.73 31.40
CA ARG A 115 -0.49 29.51 30.61
C ARG A 115 -0.77 31.01 30.66
N THR A 116 -2.02 31.42 30.53
CA THR A 116 -2.40 32.85 30.60
C THR A 116 -2.07 33.47 31.97
N MET A 117 -2.07 32.69 33.05
CA MET A 117 -1.81 33.19 34.41
C MET A 117 -0.32 33.43 34.72
N GLN A 118 0.60 32.96 33.86
CA GLN A 118 2.03 33.01 34.16
C GLN A 118 2.72 34.32 33.74
N ASN A 119 2.08 35.17 32.91
CA ASN A 119 2.59 36.45 32.44
C ASN A 119 4.06 36.40 31.97
N LYS A 120 4.39 35.44 31.12
CA LYS A 120 5.72 35.28 30.49
C LYS A 120 5.56 35.19 28.99
N THR A 121 6.35 35.97 28.24
CA THR A 121 6.30 35.99 26.76
C THR A 121 6.46 34.60 26.14
N ARG A 122 7.35 33.76 26.66
CA ARG A 122 7.53 32.36 26.17
C ARG A 122 6.31 31.44 26.37
N LEU A 123 5.32 31.86 27.15
CA LEU A 123 4.11 31.10 27.47
C LEU A 123 2.85 31.77 26.93
N GLU A 124 2.99 32.91 26.23
CA GLU A 124 1.88 33.56 25.54
C GLU A 124 1.22 32.58 24.59
N LEU A 125 -0.10 32.65 24.50
CA LEU A 125 -0.87 31.78 23.62
C LEU A 125 -0.66 32.20 22.18
N ALA A 126 -0.45 31.24 21.29
CA ALA A 126 -0.56 31.49 19.87
C ALA A 126 -2.03 31.80 19.50
N ASP A 127 -2.26 32.41 18.34
CA ASP A 127 -3.61 32.84 17.91
C ASP A 127 -4.62 31.67 17.92
N TYR A 128 -4.23 30.51 17.39
CA TYR A 128 -5.08 29.31 17.39
C TYR A 128 -5.36 28.76 18.81
N GLU A 129 -4.41 28.93 19.74
CA GLU A 129 -4.60 28.54 21.13
C GLU A 129 -5.56 29.50 21.84
N ALA A 130 -5.46 30.80 21.55
CA ALA A 130 -6.37 31.81 22.08
C ALA A 130 -7.81 31.61 21.56
N GLU A 131 -7.96 31.27 20.28
CA GLU A 131 -9.26 30.90 19.71
C GLU A 131 -9.85 29.65 20.37
N ASN A 132 -9.02 28.61 20.56
CA ASN A 132 -9.42 27.41 21.28
C ASN A 132 -9.83 27.71 22.73
N LEU A 133 -9.07 28.55 23.45
CA LEU A 133 -9.43 28.98 24.80
C LEU A 133 -10.79 29.68 24.81
N ALA A 134 -11.04 30.60 23.88
CA ALA A 134 -12.32 31.29 23.78
C ALA A 134 -13.49 30.33 23.49
N ARG A 135 -13.26 29.30 22.66
CA ARG A 135 -14.24 28.23 22.39
C ARG A 135 -14.53 27.41 23.64
N LEU A 136 -13.49 27.03 24.40
CA LEU A 136 -13.62 26.25 25.63
C LEU A 136 -14.28 27.04 26.75
N GLN A 137 -14.00 28.34 26.88
CA GLN A 137 -14.67 29.24 27.82
C GLN A 137 -16.18 29.29 27.55
N ARG A 138 -16.58 29.36 26.28
CA ARG A 138 -17.99 29.29 25.89
C ARG A 138 -18.61 27.92 26.21
N ALA A 139 -17.92 26.83 25.86
CA ALA A 139 -18.41 25.47 26.10
C ALA A 139 -18.55 25.12 27.59
N PHE A 140 -17.62 25.60 28.42
CA PHE A 140 -17.55 25.28 29.85
C PHE A 140 -17.93 26.44 30.76
N ALA A 141 -18.72 27.41 30.28
CA ALA A 141 -19.05 28.63 31.03
C ALA A 141 -19.53 28.37 32.48
N ARG A 142 -20.36 27.33 32.69
CA ARG A 142 -20.88 26.95 34.02
C ARG A 142 -19.86 26.27 34.94
N LYS A 143 -18.79 25.69 34.37
CA LYS A 143 -17.72 24.99 35.11
C LYS A 143 -16.41 25.80 35.14
N TRP A 144 -16.40 27.01 34.58
CA TRP A 144 -15.18 27.79 34.36
C TRP A 144 -14.45 28.13 35.67
N GLU A 145 -15.18 28.43 36.75
CA GLU A 145 -14.58 28.70 38.06
C GLU A 145 -13.77 27.50 38.59
N PHE A 146 -14.24 26.26 38.35
CA PHE A 146 -13.50 25.06 38.74
C PHE A 146 -12.24 24.87 37.89
N ILE A 147 -12.32 25.12 36.59
CA ILE A 147 -11.16 25.08 35.67
C ILE A 147 -10.12 26.11 36.12
N PHE A 148 -10.55 27.32 36.45
CA PHE A 148 -9.67 28.39 36.93
C PHE A 148 -9.01 28.03 38.27
N MET A 149 -9.76 27.51 39.23
CA MET A 149 -9.21 27.05 40.52
C MET A 149 -8.17 25.93 40.34
N GLN A 150 -8.44 24.97 39.46
CA GLN A 150 -7.49 23.89 39.16
C GLN A 150 -6.22 24.42 38.49
N ALA A 151 -6.35 25.32 37.52
CA ALA A 151 -5.20 25.98 36.88
C ALA A 151 -4.36 26.76 37.90
N GLU A 152 -5.00 27.53 38.79
CA GLU A 152 -4.32 28.30 39.84
C GLU A 152 -3.56 27.38 40.81
N ALA A 153 -4.17 26.26 41.22
CA ALA A 153 -3.53 25.27 42.08
C ALA A 153 -2.28 24.68 41.42
N GLN A 154 -2.33 24.35 40.13
CA GLN A 154 -1.16 23.90 39.38
C GLN A 154 -0.07 24.97 39.29
N VAL A 155 -0.42 26.24 39.01
CA VAL A 155 0.56 27.36 39.02
C VAL A 155 1.25 27.46 40.38
N LYS A 156 0.52 27.32 41.48
CA LYS A 156 1.08 27.36 42.84
C LYS A 156 2.09 26.23 43.07
N ILE A 157 1.81 25.03 42.55
CA ILE A 157 2.74 23.88 42.61
C ILE A 157 3.97 24.16 41.74
N ASP A 158 3.79 24.62 40.50
CA ASP A 158 4.90 24.87 39.58
C ASP A 158 5.82 26.00 40.04
N ARG A 159 5.32 26.97 40.81
CA ARG A 159 6.14 28.02 41.44
C ARG A 159 7.11 27.50 42.51
N LYS A 160 6.86 26.31 43.08
CA LYS A 160 7.77 25.67 44.07
C LYS A 160 8.97 25.00 43.42
N LYS A 161 8.89 24.67 42.13
CA LYS A 161 9.97 24.05 41.36
C LYS A 161 11.04 25.09 40.99
N ASP A 162 12.27 24.63 40.78
CA ASP A 162 13.33 25.54 40.35
C ASP A 162 13.08 26.08 38.93
N LYS A 163 13.75 27.18 38.58
CA LYS A 163 13.51 27.89 37.31
C LYS A 163 13.83 27.03 36.09
N THR A 164 14.83 26.16 36.18
CA THR A 164 15.29 25.29 35.09
C THR A 164 14.36 24.12 34.90
N GLU A 165 14.06 23.39 35.99
CA GLU A 165 13.12 22.27 35.98
C GLU A 165 11.74 22.71 35.45
N ARG A 166 11.21 23.82 35.97
CA ARG A 166 9.93 24.36 35.49
C ARG A 166 9.94 24.66 33.99
N LYS A 167 11.03 25.22 33.43
CA LYS A 167 11.13 25.47 31.98
C LYS A 167 11.10 24.18 31.16
N ILE A 168 11.68 23.10 31.69
CA ILE A 168 11.68 21.79 31.02
C ILE A 168 10.26 21.21 31.04
N LEU A 169 9.64 21.16 32.21
CA LEU A 169 8.28 20.65 32.37
C LEU A 169 7.25 21.43 31.54
N ASP A 170 7.32 22.77 31.54
CA ASP A 170 6.43 23.60 30.72
C ASP A 170 6.54 23.24 29.22
N SER A 171 7.76 22.97 28.73
CA SER A 171 7.98 22.62 27.32
C SER A 171 7.55 21.20 26.97
N GLN A 172 7.68 20.25 27.91
CA GLN A 172 7.23 18.86 27.74
C GLN A 172 5.71 18.78 27.70
N GLU A 173 5.04 19.54 28.59
CA GLU A 173 3.59 19.67 28.59
C GLU A 173 3.09 20.38 27.32
N ARG A 174 3.78 21.42 26.84
CA ARG A 174 3.48 22.04 25.54
C ARG A 174 3.56 21.01 24.40
N ALA A 175 4.66 20.27 24.31
CA ALA A 175 4.83 19.28 23.26
C ALA A 175 3.78 18.15 23.32
N PHE A 176 3.33 17.77 24.51
CA PHE A 176 2.20 16.85 24.66
C PHE A 176 0.93 17.41 24.02
N TRP A 177 0.62 18.68 24.26
CA TRP A 177 -0.54 19.33 23.64
C TRP A 177 -0.38 19.58 22.15
N ASP A 178 0.83 19.83 21.65
CA ASP A 178 1.09 19.97 20.21
C ASP A 178 0.79 18.67 19.43
N VAL A 179 0.85 17.50 20.07
CA VAL A 179 0.39 16.22 19.48
C VAL A 179 -1.13 16.10 19.51
N HIS A 180 -1.77 16.39 20.64
CA HIS A 180 -3.19 16.10 20.86
C HIS A 180 -4.13 17.22 20.41
N ARG A 181 -3.61 18.43 20.23
CA ARG A 181 -4.28 19.65 19.76
C ARG A 181 -3.33 20.37 18.79
N PRO A 182 -3.02 19.73 17.64
CA PRO A 182 -1.98 20.22 16.74
C PRO A 182 -2.34 21.57 16.12
N VAL A 183 -1.31 22.30 15.69
CA VAL A 183 -1.45 23.54 14.92
C VAL A 183 -2.37 23.28 13.70
N PRO A 184 -3.33 24.18 13.39
CA PRO A 184 -4.17 24.02 12.21
C PRO A 184 -3.36 23.82 10.93
N GLY A 185 -3.71 22.80 10.14
CA GLY A 185 -2.98 22.39 8.95
C GLY A 185 -1.95 21.28 9.16
N CYS A 186 -1.55 21.00 10.42
CA CYS A 186 -0.73 19.83 10.74
C CYS A 186 -1.57 18.55 10.79
N VAL A 187 -0.96 17.42 10.42
CA VAL A 187 -1.58 16.10 10.51
C VAL A 187 -1.80 15.73 11.98
N ASN A 188 -3.01 15.30 12.32
CA ASN A 188 -3.32 14.78 13.64
C ASN A 188 -2.90 13.30 13.75
N THR A 189 -1.74 13.05 14.35
CA THR A 189 -1.16 11.72 14.50
C THR A 189 -1.93 10.79 15.45
N THR A 190 -2.87 11.33 16.23
CA THR A 190 -3.73 10.56 17.13
C THR A 190 -4.93 9.92 16.43
N GLU A 191 -5.23 10.33 15.19
CA GLU A 191 -6.34 9.76 14.41
C GLU A 191 -6.05 8.32 13.99
N MET A 192 -7.08 7.49 14.05
CA MET A 192 -6.97 6.06 13.75
C MET A 192 -8.00 5.62 12.72
N ASP A 193 -7.56 4.77 11.78
CA ASP A 193 -8.45 4.13 10.80
C ASP A 193 -9.61 3.40 11.50
N ILE A 194 -10.82 3.66 11.03
CA ILE A 194 -12.09 3.10 11.51
C ILE A 194 -12.06 1.56 11.67
N ARG A 195 -11.43 0.85 10.73
CA ARG A 195 -11.30 -0.61 10.74
C ARG A 195 -10.40 -1.06 11.88
N LYS A 196 -9.36 -0.27 12.21
CA LYS A 196 -8.47 -0.54 13.33
C LYS A 196 -9.17 -0.30 14.67
N CYS A 197 -9.96 0.77 14.79
CA CYS A 197 -10.78 1.05 15.97
C CYS A 197 -11.79 -0.08 16.26
N ARG A 198 -12.45 -0.59 15.21
CA ARG A 198 -13.39 -1.72 15.32
C ARG A 198 -12.70 -3.01 15.78
N ARG A 199 -11.53 -3.34 15.20
CA ARG A 199 -10.75 -4.53 15.57
C ARG A 199 -10.25 -4.49 17.01
N LEU A 200 -9.88 -3.30 17.49
CA LEU A 200 -9.48 -3.08 18.88
C LEU A 200 -10.66 -3.06 19.87
N LYS A 201 -11.90 -3.34 19.40
CA LYS A 201 -13.15 -3.26 20.18
C LYS A 201 -13.31 -1.93 20.93
N ASN A 202 -12.82 -0.84 20.33
CA ASN A 202 -12.82 0.47 20.94
C ASN A 202 -13.64 1.48 20.10
N PRO A 203 -14.98 1.33 20.05
CA PRO A 203 -15.86 2.10 19.15
C PRO A 203 -15.90 3.61 19.46
N GLN A 204 -15.44 4.03 20.66
CA GLN A 204 -15.38 5.44 21.05
C GLN A 204 -14.33 6.25 20.26
N ARG A 205 -13.30 5.60 19.70
CA ARG A 205 -12.25 6.26 18.89
C ARG A 205 -12.74 6.80 17.54
N VAL A 206 -13.93 6.42 17.11
CA VAL A 206 -14.51 6.79 15.82
C VAL A 206 -15.25 8.12 15.89
N LYS A 207 -15.75 8.49 17.08
CA LYS A 207 -16.74 9.57 17.23
C LYS A 207 -16.17 10.89 17.75
N LYS A 208 -14.93 10.91 18.25
CA LYS A 208 -14.32 12.12 18.84
C LYS A 208 -13.44 12.83 17.81
N SER A 209 -14.05 13.66 16.97
CA SER A 209 -13.31 14.67 16.20
C SER A 209 -12.77 15.74 17.17
N VAL A 210 -11.52 16.16 16.98
CA VAL A 210 -10.84 17.20 17.80
C VAL A 210 -11.59 18.54 17.81
N TYR A 211 -12.41 18.80 16.79
CA TYR A 211 -13.18 20.02 16.64
C TYR A 211 -14.69 19.85 16.94
N GLY A 212 -15.15 18.61 17.11
CA GLY A 212 -16.56 18.32 17.41
C GLY A 212 -16.91 18.65 18.86
N VAL A 213 -17.78 19.64 19.06
CA VAL A 213 -18.50 19.79 20.33
C VAL A 213 -19.57 18.71 20.35
N VAL A 214 -19.40 17.70 21.19
CA VAL A 214 -20.45 16.69 21.43
C VAL A 214 -21.35 17.23 22.55
N ASP A 215 -22.65 17.25 22.31
CA ASP A 215 -23.67 17.61 23.28
C ASP A 215 -23.78 16.49 24.34
N ASP A 216 -23.47 16.81 25.60
CA ASP A 216 -23.47 15.88 26.72
C ASP A 216 -24.91 15.59 27.17
N THR A 217 -25.57 14.62 26.52
CA THR A 217 -26.87 14.09 26.99
C THR A 217 -26.96 12.56 27.05
N GLN A 218 -25.84 11.85 27.09
CA GLN A 218 -25.86 10.41 27.39
C GLN A 218 -24.97 10.04 28.58
N THR A 219 -25.62 9.99 29.75
CA THR A 219 -25.18 9.19 30.89
C THR A 219 -25.13 7.72 30.46
N GLN A 220 -23.93 7.16 30.30
CA GLN A 220 -23.76 5.70 30.25
C GLN A 220 -22.65 5.29 31.23
N SER A 221 -23.06 4.55 32.25
CA SER A 221 -22.22 3.98 33.31
C SER A 221 -21.13 3.06 32.75
N PRO A 222 -19.96 2.97 33.44
CA PRO A 222 -18.88 2.11 33.02
C PRO A 222 -19.18 0.67 33.46
N VAL A 223 -19.89 -0.11 32.64
CA VAL A 223 -19.89 -1.57 32.82
C VAL A 223 -18.60 -2.10 32.23
N HIS A 224 -17.64 -2.29 33.14
CA HIS A 224 -16.43 -3.06 32.93
C HIS A 224 -16.82 -4.45 32.41
N THR A 225 -16.66 -4.68 31.11
CA THR A 225 -16.70 -6.05 30.57
C THR A 225 -15.26 -6.57 30.67
N PRO A 226 -14.97 -7.61 31.49
CA PRO A 226 -13.62 -8.12 31.58
C PRO A 226 -13.16 -8.66 30.23
N SER A 227 -11.85 -8.57 30.00
CA SER A 227 -11.13 -9.19 28.89
C SER A 227 -11.69 -10.59 28.57
N GLN A 228 -12.00 -10.85 27.30
CA GLN A 228 -12.27 -12.22 26.84
C GLN A 228 -11.13 -13.12 27.30
N GLN A 229 -11.46 -14.05 28.18
CA GLN A 229 -10.69 -15.27 28.36
C GLN A 229 -10.58 -15.94 26.99
N SER A 230 -9.37 -16.33 26.59
CA SER A 230 -9.16 -17.25 25.49
C SER A 230 -10.06 -18.47 25.74
N GLY A 231 -11.13 -18.61 24.95
CA GLY A 231 -11.97 -19.80 25.01
C GLY A 231 -11.09 -21.02 24.76
N LYS A 232 -11.31 -22.10 25.53
CA LYS A 232 -10.74 -23.40 25.17
C LYS A 232 -11.28 -23.76 23.80
N ASP A 233 -10.40 -24.09 22.86
CA ASP A 233 -10.78 -24.47 21.50
C ASP A 233 -11.84 -25.55 21.55
N THR A 234 -12.90 -25.38 20.75
CA THR A 234 -13.95 -26.38 20.69
C THR A 234 -13.45 -27.59 19.90
N ARG A 235 -14.12 -28.74 20.06
CA ARG A 235 -13.77 -29.95 19.29
C ARG A 235 -13.86 -29.68 17.79
N GLU A 236 -14.83 -28.89 17.38
CA GLU A 236 -15.06 -28.49 15.99
C GLU A 236 -13.93 -27.60 15.44
N ASP A 237 -13.31 -26.78 16.29
CA ASP A 237 -12.16 -25.96 15.91
C ASP A 237 -10.92 -26.84 15.66
N VAL A 238 -10.68 -27.82 16.53
CA VAL A 238 -9.58 -28.80 16.39
C VAL A 238 -9.77 -29.68 15.15
N GLU A 239 -11.00 -30.14 14.87
CA GLU A 239 -11.29 -30.94 13.68
C GLU A 239 -11.03 -30.15 12.37
N LYS A 240 -11.37 -28.85 12.34
CA LYS A 240 -11.05 -27.97 11.21
C LYS A 240 -9.55 -27.76 11.05
N GLU A 241 -8.83 -27.60 12.16
CA GLU A 241 -7.37 -27.46 12.14
C GLU A 241 -6.69 -28.72 11.61
N ILE A 242 -7.12 -29.91 12.03
CA ILE A 242 -6.63 -31.19 11.51
C ILE A 242 -6.87 -31.29 10.01
N LEU A 243 -8.07 -30.95 9.53
CA LEU A 243 -8.38 -30.96 8.09
C LEU A 243 -7.47 -30.01 7.31
N PHE A 244 -7.29 -28.79 7.84
CA PHE A 244 -6.41 -27.80 7.24
C PHE A 244 -4.97 -28.31 7.15
N LEU A 245 -4.40 -28.81 8.27
CA LEU A 245 -3.04 -29.31 8.33
C LEU A 245 -2.81 -30.51 7.40
N ASN A 246 -3.76 -31.46 7.34
CA ASN A 246 -3.69 -32.57 6.39
C ASN A 246 -3.65 -32.09 4.94
N THR A 247 -4.47 -31.09 4.59
CA THR A 247 -4.47 -30.49 3.24
C THR A 247 -3.14 -29.80 2.91
N GLN A 248 -2.41 -29.31 3.92
CA GLN A 248 -1.11 -28.67 3.73
C GLN A 248 0.02 -29.68 3.55
N LEU A 249 -0.05 -30.86 4.16
CA LEU A 249 0.94 -31.93 3.99
C LEU A 249 1.01 -32.44 2.55
N ASP A 250 -0.11 -32.37 1.83
CA ASP A 250 -0.19 -32.79 0.42
C ASP A 250 0.42 -31.78 -0.57
N ARG A 251 0.79 -30.56 -0.11
CA ARG A 251 1.36 -29.51 -0.96
C ARG A 251 2.89 -29.54 -0.94
N HIS A 252 3.50 -30.15 -1.95
CA HIS A 252 4.94 -29.99 -2.21
C HIS A 252 5.23 -28.68 -2.95
N PHE A 253 6.18 -27.88 -2.45
CA PHE A 253 6.62 -26.63 -3.08
C PHE A 253 8.01 -26.79 -3.69
N LEU A 254 8.10 -26.75 -5.02
CA LEU A 254 9.32 -26.46 -5.77
C LEU A 254 9.05 -25.16 -6.55
N PHE A 255 9.42 -24.00 -5.99
CA PHE A 255 8.89 -22.72 -6.48
C PHE A 255 9.95 -21.67 -6.84
N LEU A 256 11.11 -21.66 -6.18
CA LEU A 256 12.06 -20.54 -6.30
C LEU A 256 12.72 -20.46 -7.70
N ASP A 257 13.23 -21.58 -8.23
CA ASP A 257 13.89 -21.57 -9.54
C ASP A 257 12.92 -21.21 -10.67
N LEU A 258 11.66 -21.66 -10.57
CA LEU A 258 10.62 -21.34 -11.55
C LEU A 258 10.23 -19.86 -11.53
N LEU A 259 10.21 -19.22 -10.36
CA LEU A 259 9.96 -17.78 -10.24
C LEU A 259 11.06 -16.95 -10.90
N MET A 260 12.32 -17.36 -10.75
CA MET A 260 13.45 -16.66 -11.38
C MET A 260 13.35 -16.76 -12.91
N ILE A 261 13.14 -17.98 -13.44
CA ILE A 261 12.98 -18.21 -14.89
C ILE A 261 11.81 -17.40 -15.43
N TYR A 262 10.67 -17.39 -14.73
CA TYR A 262 9.52 -16.58 -15.12
C TYR A 262 9.87 -15.09 -15.13
N THR A 263 10.52 -14.58 -14.09
CA THR A 263 10.87 -13.15 -14.01
C THR A 263 11.83 -12.74 -15.14
N GLU A 264 12.88 -13.54 -15.38
CA GLU A 264 13.83 -13.31 -16.46
C GLU A 264 13.16 -13.33 -17.84
N GLN A 265 12.21 -14.24 -18.05
CA GLN A 265 11.47 -14.36 -19.31
C GLN A 265 10.64 -13.10 -19.63
N TYR A 266 10.11 -12.41 -18.61
CA TYR A 266 9.27 -11.21 -18.79
C TYR A 266 10.03 -9.89 -18.57
N LEU A 267 11.32 -9.93 -18.23
CA LEU A 267 12.13 -8.75 -17.91
C LEU A 267 12.14 -7.72 -19.05
N ASP A 268 12.26 -8.18 -20.30
CA ASP A 268 12.24 -7.33 -21.51
C ASP A 268 10.87 -6.64 -21.74
N TYR A 269 9.84 -7.03 -21.01
CA TYR A 269 8.48 -6.51 -21.15
C TYR A 269 8.00 -5.76 -19.91
N ASP A 270 8.83 -5.62 -18.87
CA ASP A 270 8.54 -4.80 -17.70
C ASP A 270 8.93 -3.34 -17.98
N PRO A 271 7.97 -2.41 -18.11
CA PRO A 271 8.23 -1.01 -18.41
C PRO A 271 9.05 -0.26 -17.34
N PHE A 272 9.16 -0.82 -16.13
CA PHE A 272 9.98 -0.25 -15.05
C PHE A 272 11.45 -0.65 -15.16
N VAL A 273 11.76 -1.76 -15.84
CA VAL A 273 13.13 -2.26 -16.00
C VAL A 273 13.64 -1.98 -17.41
N THR A 274 12.87 -2.35 -18.43
CA THR A 274 13.20 -2.17 -19.83
C THR A 274 12.28 -1.12 -20.45
N LEU A 275 12.86 -0.08 -21.04
CA LEU A 275 12.08 1.01 -21.65
C LEU A 275 11.23 0.49 -22.83
N PRO A 276 9.91 0.76 -22.84
CA PRO A 276 9.06 0.44 -23.98
C PRO A 276 9.46 1.21 -25.24
N ASP A 277 9.36 0.57 -26.41
CA ASP A 277 9.55 1.16 -27.73
C ASP A 277 8.18 1.54 -28.35
N PRO A 278 7.94 2.81 -28.76
CA PRO A 278 8.90 3.90 -28.90
C PRO A 278 9.27 4.64 -27.61
N ALA A 279 8.33 4.77 -26.67
CA ALA A 279 8.57 5.41 -25.38
C ALA A 279 7.53 4.99 -24.34
N ASN A 280 7.84 5.20 -23.07
CA ASN A 280 6.87 5.06 -21.98
C ASN A 280 5.90 6.26 -21.98
N PRO A 281 4.59 6.07 -22.23
CA PRO A 281 3.62 7.16 -22.33
C PRO A 281 3.53 8.04 -21.08
N TRP A 282 3.84 7.49 -19.89
CA TRP A 282 3.82 8.24 -18.63
C TRP A 282 4.99 9.21 -18.46
N ILE A 283 6.04 9.07 -19.28
CA ILE A 283 7.25 9.91 -19.25
C ILE A 283 7.29 10.85 -20.46
N SER A 284 6.86 10.36 -21.63
CA SER A 284 6.94 11.11 -22.88
C SER A 284 5.68 11.86 -23.26
N ASP A 285 4.55 11.63 -22.58
CA ASP A 285 3.21 12.08 -22.98
C ASP A 285 2.80 11.64 -24.40
N ASP A 286 3.45 10.61 -24.94
CA ASP A 286 3.17 10.02 -26.25
C ASP A 286 2.44 8.67 -26.10
N ILE A 287 1.20 8.62 -26.57
CA ILE A 287 0.32 7.44 -26.47
C ILE A 287 0.57 6.39 -27.56
N THR A 288 1.51 6.62 -28.49
CA THR A 288 1.80 5.73 -29.63
C THR A 288 2.06 4.28 -29.18
N PHE A 289 2.74 4.08 -28.05
CA PHE A 289 2.96 2.73 -27.50
C PHE A 289 1.64 1.99 -27.20
N TRP A 290 0.66 2.67 -26.59
CA TRP A 290 -0.65 2.07 -26.31
C TRP A 290 -1.44 1.76 -27.58
N GLU A 291 -1.36 2.64 -28.58
CA GLU A 291 -1.99 2.40 -29.89
C GLU A 291 -1.38 1.18 -30.59
N LEU A 292 -0.05 1.01 -30.52
CA LEU A 292 0.65 -0.14 -31.06
C LEU A 292 0.27 -1.44 -30.33
N GLU A 293 0.16 -1.42 -29.00
CA GLU A 293 -0.26 -2.59 -28.22
C GLU A 293 -1.74 -2.94 -28.45
N ALA A 294 -2.62 -1.98 -28.74
CA ALA A 294 -4.02 -2.22 -29.09
C ALA A 294 -4.24 -2.61 -30.57
N SER A 295 -3.23 -2.46 -31.42
CA SER A 295 -3.29 -2.73 -32.85
C SER A 295 -3.70 -4.17 -33.16
N LYS A 296 -4.39 -4.37 -34.29
CA LYS A 296 -4.64 -5.71 -34.86
C LYS A 296 -3.42 -6.31 -35.57
N ASP A 297 -2.44 -5.46 -35.91
CA ASP A 297 -1.15 -5.87 -36.46
C ASP A 297 -0.13 -5.93 -35.31
N PRO A 298 0.12 -7.10 -34.72
CA PRO A 298 0.91 -7.24 -33.51
C PRO A 298 2.40 -6.96 -33.81
N SER A 299 3.08 -6.33 -32.85
CA SER A 299 4.53 -6.13 -32.92
C SER A 299 5.28 -7.46 -32.73
N GLN A 300 6.53 -7.54 -33.20
CA GLN A 300 7.36 -8.73 -33.00
C GLN A 300 7.50 -9.10 -31.50
N PRO A 301 7.73 -8.16 -30.56
CA PRO A 301 7.75 -8.47 -29.13
C PRO A 301 6.42 -9.05 -28.63
N ARG A 302 5.28 -8.51 -29.08
CA ARG A 302 3.95 -9.02 -28.71
C ARG A 302 3.73 -10.44 -29.21
N VAL A 303 4.12 -10.75 -30.45
CA VAL A 303 4.06 -12.12 -31.00
C VAL A 303 5.00 -13.07 -30.24
N LYS A 304 6.22 -12.61 -29.88
CA LYS A 304 7.20 -13.41 -29.12
C LYS A 304 6.65 -13.82 -27.75
N LYS A 305 5.85 -12.99 -27.08
CA LYS A 305 5.19 -13.34 -25.80
C LYS A 305 4.28 -14.55 -25.94
N TRP A 306 3.58 -14.71 -27.06
CA TRP A 306 2.72 -15.88 -27.27
C TRP A 306 3.54 -17.16 -27.11
N GLY A 307 4.75 -17.22 -27.67
CA GLY A 307 5.66 -18.35 -27.52
C GLY A 307 6.03 -18.76 -26.08
N PHE A 308 5.74 -17.93 -25.06
CA PHE A 308 6.03 -18.25 -23.67
C PHE A 308 5.08 -19.28 -23.08
N SER A 309 3.79 -19.20 -23.40
CA SER A 309 2.78 -20.15 -22.94
C SER A 309 1.49 -20.04 -23.74
N LEU A 310 0.68 -21.10 -23.71
CA LEU A 310 -0.67 -21.06 -24.28
C LEU A 310 -1.51 -19.94 -23.64
N ASP A 311 -1.32 -19.66 -22.35
CA ASP A 311 -2.04 -18.59 -21.66
C ASP A 311 -1.76 -17.21 -22.27
N GLU A 312 -0.51 -16.91 -22.64
CA GLU A 312 -0.17 -15.63 -23.27
C GLU A 312 -0.84 -15.48 -24.65
N ALA A 313 -0.87 -16.55 -25.44
CA ALA A 313 -1.59 -16.53 -26.72
C ALA A 313 -3.10 -16.38 -26.55
N LEU A 314 -3.71 -17.03 -25.54
CA LEU A 314 -5.16 -16.98 -25.30
C LEU A 314 -5.62 -15.66 -24.68
N LYS A 315 -4.79 -15.01 -23.86
CA LYS A 315 -5.04 -13.67 -23.30
C LYS A 315 -5.04 -12.60 -24.39
N ASP A 316 -4.16 -12.73 -25.37
CA ASP A 316 -4.08 -11.81 -26.51
C ASP A 316 -5.23 -12.07 -27.51
N PRO A 317 -6.08 -11.07 -27.82
CA PRO A 317 -7.16 -11.25 -28.80
C PRO A 317 -6.66 -11.66 -30.19
N VAL A 318 -5.53 -11.10 -30.64
CA VAL A 318 -4.94 -11.42 -31.94
C VAL A 318 -4.26 -12.78 -31.87
N GLY A 319 -3.58 -13.10 -30.78
CA GLY A 319 -2.98 -14.42 -30.56
C GLY A 319 -4.02 -15.54 -30.62
N ARG A 320 -5.17 -15.33 -29.96
CA ARG A 320 -6.33 -16.24 -30.02
C ARG A 320 -6.89 -16.39 -31.42
N GLU A 321 -7.04 -15.30 -32.16
CA GLU A 321 -7.53 -15.33 -33.54
C GLU A 321 -6.59 -16.13 -34.46
N GLN A 322 -5.28 -15.91 -34.35
CA GLN A 322 -4.28 -16.65 -35.15
C GLN A 322 -4.24 -18.13 -34.76
N PHE A 323 -4.33 -18.44 -33.47
CA PHE A 323 -4.38 -19.84 -33.02
C PHE A 323 -5.67 -20.54 -33.49
N LEU A 324 -6.83 -19.85 -33.43
CA LEU A 324 -8.08 -20.39 -33.95
C LEU A 324 -8.01 -20.69 -35.46
N LYS A 325 -7.50 -19.75 -36.26
CA LYS A 325 -7.31 -19.95 -37.71
C LYS A 325 -6.42 -21.15 -38.02
N PHE A 326 -5.37 -21.34 -37.22
CA PHE A 326 -4.51 -22.52 -37.34
C PHE A 326 -5.29 -23.81 -37.05
N LEU A 327 -6.07 -23.86 -35.97
CA LEU A 327 -6.88 -25.03 -35.62
C LEU A 327 -7.97 -25.33 -36.66
N GLU A 328 -8.60 -24.31 -37.23
CA GLU A 328 -9.56 -24.45 -38.33
C GLU A 328 -8.91 -25.10 -39.56
N SER A 329 -7.66 -24.73 -39.87
CA SER A 329 -6.91 -25.34 -40.98
C SER A 329 -6.56 -26.82 -40.76
N GLU A 330 -6.53 -27.25 -39.49
CA GLU A 330 -6.31 -28.64 -39.08
C GLU A 330 -7.62 -29.36 -38.68
N PHE A 331 -8.78 -28.74 -38.90
CA PHE A 331 -10.09 -29.27 -38.50
C PHE A 331 -10.17 -29.69 -37.01
N SER A 332 -9.62 -28.86 -36.11
CA SER A 332 -9.57 -29.11 -34.66
C SER A 332 -9.95 -27.88 -33.80
N SER A 333 -10.70 -26.94 -34.39
CA SER A 333 -11.10 -25.67 -33.76
C SER A 333 -12.12 -25.83 -32.63
N GLU A 334 -12.88 -26.93 -32.61
CA GLU A 334 -13.91 -27.23 -31.60
C GLU A 334 -13.37 -27.16 -30.17
N ASN A 335 -12.13 -27.58 -29.94
CA ASN A 335 -11.47 -27.55 -28.64
C ASN A 335 -11.32 -26.12 -28.10
N LEU A 336 -10.85 -25.20 -28.94
CA LEU A 336 -10.68 -23.80 -28.55
C LEU A 336 -12.03 -23.09 -28.41
N LEU A 337 -12.98 -23.38 -29.31
CA LEU A 337 -14.33 -22.81 -29.24
C LEU A 337 -15.05 -23.22 -27.96
N PHE A 338 -14.98 -24.50 -27.58
CA PHE A 338 -15.49 -24.98 -26.30
C PHE A 338 -14.82 -24.26 -25.13
N TRP A 339 -13.49 -24.20 -25.11
CA TRP A 339 -12.75 -23.55 -24.02
C TRP A 339 -13.15 -22.07 -23.86
N LEU A 340 -13.32 -21.34 -24.97
CA LEU A 340 -13.76 -19.95 -24.98
C LEU A 340 -15.22 -19.80 -24.53
N ALA A 341 -16.11 -20.72 -24.92
CA ALA A 341 -17.49 -20.72 -24.49
C ALA A 341 -17.62 -20.92 -22.97
N VAL A 342 -16.77 -21.78 -22.38
CA VAL A 342 -16.70 -21.97 -20.92
C VAL A 342 -16.10 -20.74 -20.23
N GLN A 343 -15.10 -20.06 -20.82
CA GLN A 343 -14.61 -18.79 -20.27
C GLN A 343 -15.70 -17.70 -20.28
N ASP A 344 -16.47 -17.60 -21.36
CA ASP A 344 -17.62 -16.69 -21.44
C ASP A 344 -18.65 -17.00 -20.34
N LEU A 345 -19.02 -18.27 -20.17
CA LEU A 345 -19.96 -18.72 -19.12
C LEU A 345 -19.55 -18.24 -17.71
N LYS A 346 -18.26 -18.30 -17.38
CA LYS A 346 -17.74 -17.87 -16.05
C LYS A 346 -17.96 -16.38 -15.78
N CYS A 347 -18.02 -15.57 -16.84
CA CYS A 347 -18.21 -14.11 -16.76
C CYS A 347 -19.68 -13.68 -16.91
N ARG A 348 -20.60 -14.60 -17.23
CA ARG A 348 -22.02 -14.28 -17.43
C ARG A 348 -22.74 -13.88 -16.12
N PRO A 349 -23.76 -12.99 -16.19
CA PRO A 349 -24.69 -12.77 -15.09
C PRO A 349 -25.31 -14.09 -14.63
N LEU A 350 -25.51 -14.26 -13.32
CA LEU A 350 -25.96 -15.55 -12.75
C LEU A 350 -27.27 -16.07 -13.38
N GLN A 351 -28.17 -15.17 -13.77
CA GLN A 351 -29.43 -15.49 -14.43
C GLN A 351 -29.27 -16.13 -15.83
N GLU A 352 -28.16 -15.88 -16.53
CA GLU A 352 -27.88 -16.42 -17.88
C GLU A 352 -27.10 -17.74 -17.82
N VAL A 353 -26.46 -18.05 -16.69
CA VAL A 353 -25.54 -19.19 -16.54
C VAL A 353 -26.23 -20.51 -16.88
N ALA A 354 -27.44 -20.74 -16.36
CA ALA A 354 -28.13 -22.01 -16.58
C ALA A 354 -28.49 -22.24 -18.05
N ALA A 355 -29.01 -21.22 -18.74
CA ALA A 355 -29.33 -21.30 -20.16
C ALA A 355 -28.05 -21.49 -21.00
N ARG A 356 -27.02 -20.67 -20.75
CA ARG A 356 -25.75 -20.75 -21.47
C ARG A 356 -25.04 -22.08 -21.27
N ALA A 357 -25.10 -22.66 -20.07
CA ALA A 357 -24.52 -23.97 -19.80
C ALA A 357 -25.20 -25.08 -20.63
N GLN A 358 -26.52 -25.02 -20.79
CA GLN A 358 -27.24 -25.98 -21.64
C GLN A 358 -26.88 -25.81 -23.12
N GLU A 359 -26.74 -24.57 -23.61
CA GLU A 359 -26.28 -24.31 -24.98
C GLU A 359 -24.90 -24.92 -25.25
N ILE A 360 -23.94 -24.72 -24.33
CA ILE A 360 -22.58 -25.28 -24.44
C ILE A 360 -22.63 -26.81 -24.44
N TRP A 361 -23.47 -27.42 -23.61
CA TRP A 361 -23.65 -28.86 -23.60
C TRP A 361 -24.16 -29.37 -24.96
N GLN A 362 -25.21 -28.75 -25.51
CA GLN A 362 -25.78 -29.15 -26.79
C GLN A 362 -24.82 -28.95 -27.97
N GLU A 363 -23.98 -27.91 -27.92
CA GLU A 363 -23.05 -27.57 -28.99
C GLU A 363 -21.82 -28.49 -29.04
N PHE A 364 -21.29 -28.90 -27.87
CA PHE A 364 -19.98 -29.55 -27.79
C PHE A 364 -19.97 -30.96 -27.17
N LEU A 365 -20.96 -31.34 -26.35
CA LEU A 365 -20.90 -32.58 -25.55
C LEU A 365 -22.10 -33.52 -25.73
N ALA A 366 -23.26 -33.01 -26.14
CA ALA A 366 -24.44 -33.83 -26.36
C ALA A 366 -24.21 -34.89 -27.45
N GLU A 367 -24.97 -35.98 -27.39
CA GLU A 367 -24.94 -37.01 -28.43
C GLU A 367 -25.37 -36.41 -29.78
N GLY A 368 -24.49 -36.49 -30.78
CA GLY A 368 -24.70 -35.85 -32.08
C GLY A 368 -24.48 -34.33 -32.09
N ALA A 369 -23.76 -33.78 -31.11
CA ALA A 369 -23.40 -32.37 -31.06
C ALA A 369 -22.68 -31.92 -32.35
N PRO A 370 -23.00 -30.72 -32.88
CA PRO A 370 -22.44 -30.23 -34.14
C PRO A 370 -20.92 -30.02 -34.07
N ASN A 371 -20.39 -29.64 -32.91
CA ASN A 371 -18.97 -29.41 -32.66
C ASN A 371 -18.45 -30.34 -31.55
N ALA A 372 -18.78 -31.63 -31.65
CA ALA A 372 -18.46 -32.61 -30.61
C ALA A 372 -16.95 -32.66 -30.28
N ILE A 373 -16.59 -32.39 -29.03
CA ILE A 373 -15.19 -32.46 -28.56
C ILE A 373 -14.84 -33.86 -28.06
N ASN A 374 -13.56 -34.22 -28.16
CA ASN A 374 -13.06 -35.46 -27.57
C ASN A 374 -12.75 -35.27 -26.08
N LEU A 375 -13.50 -35.94 -25.21
CA LEU A 375 -13.35 -35.84 -23.76
C LEU A 375 -13.22 -37.24 -23.15
N ASP A 376 -12.39 -37.38 -22.11
CA ASP A 376 -12.31 -38.64 -21.36
C ASP A 376 -13.62 -38.93 -20.60
N SER A 377 -13.88 -40.22 -20.34
CA SER A 377 -15.14 -40.68 -19.74
C SER A 377 -15.38 -40.08 -18.36
N HIS A 378 -14.33 -39.92 -17.55
CA HIS A 378 -14.44 -39.38 -16.20
C HIS A 378 -14.85 -37.90 -16.22
N SER A 379 -14.19 -37.10 -17.06
CA SER A 379 -14.51 -35.67 -17.24
C SER A 379 -15.93 -35.48 -17.81
N TYR A 380 -16.37 -36.39 -18.69
CA TYR A 380 -17.71 -36.35 -19.28
C TYR A 380 -18.80 -36.65 -18.25
N GLU A 381 -18.63 -37.73 -17.48
CA GLU A 381 -19.56 -38.12 -16.41
C GLU A 381 -19.69 -37.03 -15.36
N ARG A 382 -18.56 -36.43 -14.94
CA ARG A 382 -18.55 -35.36 -13.95
C ARG A 382 -19.25 -34.11 -14.45
N THR A 383 -19.01 -33.71 -15.70
CA THR A 383 -19.68 -32.57 -16.34
C THR A 383 -21.19 -32.81 -16.45
N SER A 384 -21.60 -34.01 -16.87
CA SER A 384 -23.01 -34.42 -16.95
C SER A 384 -23.71 -34.33 -15.58
N GLN A 385 -23.04 -34.80 -14.51
CA GLN A 385 -23.57 -34.68 -13.15
C GLN A 385 -23.66 -33.22 -12.70
N ASN A 386 -22.65 -32.40 -12.98
CA ASN A 386 -22.64 -30.97 -12.64
C ASN A 386 -23.72 -30.16 -13.37
N LEU A 387 -24.22 -30.63 -14.51
CA LEU A 387 -25.28 -29.96 -15.28
C LEU A 387 -26.69 -30.26 -14.78
N LYS A 388 -26.84 -31.14 -13.78
CA LYS A 388 -28.11 -31.29 -13.04
C LYS A 388 -28.47 -30.04 -12.24
N ASP A 389 -27.45 -29.30 -11.80
CA ASP A 389 -27.56 -27.98 -11.15
C ASP A 389 -26.50 -27.04 -11.73
N PRO A 390 -26.75 -26.42 -12.90
CA PRO A 390 -25.73 -25.68 -13.63
C PRO A 390 -25.20 -24.45 -12.87
N GLY A 391 -23.88 -24.34 -12.81
CA GLY A 391 -23.17 -23.19 -12.25
C GLY A 391 -21.99 -22.76 -13.13
N ARG A 392 -21.30 -21.69 -12.72
CA ARG A 392 -20.16 -21.11 -13.46
C ARG A 392 -18.99 -22.09 -13.63
N TYR A 393 -18.90 -23.11 -12.78
CA TYR A 393 -17.82 -24.08 -12.74
C TYR A 393 -18.26 -25.48 -13.19
N SER A 394 -19.46 -25.64 -13.78
CA SER A 394 -19.97 -26.96 -14.17
C SER A 394 -19.09 -27.69 -15.19
N PHE A 395 -18.33 -26.96 -16.00
CA PHE A 395 -17.42 -27.48 -17.03
C PHE A 395 -15.95 -27.46 -16.63
N GLU A 396 -15.59 -27.25 -15.35
CA GLU A 396 -14.18 -27.08 -14.93
C GLU A 396 -13.29 -28.28 -15.31
N ASP A 397 -13.73 -29.51 -15.01
CA ASP A 397 -12.99 -30.72 -15.37
C ASP A 397 -12.81 -30.88 -16.89
N ALA A 398 -13.89 -30.67 -17.66
CA ALA A 398 -13.85 -30.74 -19.12
C ALA A 398 -12.95 -29.65 -19.73
N GLN A 399 -13.04 -28.42 -19.22
CA GLN A 399 -12.23 -27.29 -19.68
C GLN A 399 -10.74 -27.53 -19.41
N ASP A 400 -10.39 -28.05 -18.23
CA ASP A 400 -9.02 -28.38 -17.86
C ASP A 400 -8.45 -29.50 -18.73
N HIS A 401 -9.24 -30.52 -19.04
CA HIS A 401 -8.86 -31.58 -19.96
C HIS A 401 -8.52 -31.02 -21.35
N ILE A 402 -9.44 -30.23 -21.93
CA ILE A 402 -9.27 -29.65 -23.27
C ILE A 402 -8.12 -28.64 -23.31
N TYR A 403 -7.94 -27.83 -22.27
CA TYR A 403 -6.81 -26.93 -22.17
C TYR A 403 -5.48 -27.69 -22.15
N LYS A 404 -5.36 -28.76 -21.35
CA LYS A 404 -4.15 -29.60 -21.30
C LYS A 404 -3.88 -30.26 -22.65
N LEU A 405 -4.92 -30.77 -23.31
CA LEU A 405 -4.83 -31.36 -24.65
C LEU A 405 -4.24 -30.36 -25.66
N MET A 406 -4.83 -29.16 -25.76
CA MET A 406 -4.33 -28.10 -26.64
C MET A 406 -2.89 -27.71 -26.27
N LYS A 407 -2.58 -27.58 -24.98
CA LYS A 407 -1.25 -27.20 -24.48
C LYS A 407 -0.17 -28.23 -24.83
N SER A 408 -0.49 -29.53 -24.80
CA SER A 408 0.48 -30.60 -25.09
C SER A 408 0.59 -30.97 -26.57
N ASP A 409 -0.43 -30.67 -27.39
CA ASP A 409 -0.48 -31.09 -28.79
C ASP A 409 -0.59 -29.93 -29.79
N SER A 410 -1.78 -29.33 -29.93
CA SER A 410 -2.03 -28.33 -30.98
C SER A 410 -1.18 -27.07 -30.83
N TYR A 411 -0.90 -26.64 -29.60
CA TYR A 411 -0.15 -25.41 -29.33
C TYR A 411 1.34 -25.50 -29.71
N PRO A 412 2.10 -26.55 -29.34
CA PRO A 412 3.44 -26.76 -29.87
C PRO A 412 3.49 -26.89 -31.40
N ARG A 413 2.42 -27.39 -32.05
CA ARG A 413 2.32 -27.43 -33.51
C ARG A 413 2.09 -26.04 -34.10
N PHE A 414 1.22 -25.23 -33.49
CA PHE A 414 1.03 -23.83 -33.84
C PHE A 414 2.34 -23.03 -33.80
N LEU A 415 3.13 -23.15 -32.72
CA LEU A 415 4.41 -22.43 -32.60
C LEU A 415 5.45 -22.86 -33.64
N ARG A 416 5.35 -24.08 -34.18
CA ARG A 416 6.22 -24.57 -35.26
C ARG A 416 5.67 -24.31 -36.66
N SER A 417 4.43 -23.86 -36.77
CA SER A 417 3.77 -23.61 -38.05
C SER A 417 4.35 -22.38 -38.76
N ASN A 418 4.28 -22.37 -40.09
CA ASN A 418 4.67 -21.20 -40.89
C ASN A 418 3.84 -19.97 -40.51
N ALA A 419 2.55 -20.14 -40.14
CA ALA A 419 1.69 -19.04 -39.73
C ALA A 419 2.26 -18.23 -38.55
N TYR A 420 2.77 -18.91 -37.51
CA TYR A 420 3.40 -18.25 -36.38
C TYR A 420 4.81 -17.73 -36.72
N GLN A 421 5.62 -18.54 -37.42
CA GLN A 421 7.00 -18.16 -37.77
C GLN A 421 7.05 -16.94 -38.69
N ASP A 422 6.14 -16.83 -39.66
CA ASP A 422 6.04 -15.68 -40.55
C ASP A 422 5.67 -14.40 -39.78
N LEU A 423 4.75 -14.48 -38.80
CA LEU A 423 4.41 -13.36 -37.92
C LEU A 423 5.58 -12.95 -37.02
N LEU A 424 6.33 -13.93 -36.50
CA LEU A 424 7.49 -13.68 -35.65
C LEU A 424 8.64 -13.04 -36.45
N LEU A 425 8.82 -13.42 -37.71
CA LEU A 425 9.87 -12.91 -38.59
C LEU A 425 9.47 -11.64 -39.37
N ALA A 426 8.18 -11.27 -39.35
CA ALA A 426 7.66 -10.07 -39.97
C ALA A 426 8.25 -8.82 -39.32
N ARG A 427 9.46 -8.42 -39.75
CA ARG A 427 10.01 -7.10 -39.48
C ARG A 427 9.10 -6.08 -40.16
N LYS A 428 8.51 -5.15 -39.40
CA LYS A 428 7.91 -3.95 -39.98
C LYS A 428 8.98 -3.28 -40.86
N LYS A 429 8.85 -3.41 -42.18
CA LYS A 429 9.30 -2.36 -43.10
C LYS A 429 8.48 -1.15 -42.71
N VAL A 430 9.07 -0.24 -41.93
CA VAL A 430 8.46 1.06 -41.68
C VAL A 430 8.33 1.75 -43.04
N ARG A 431 7.18 1.60 -43.70
CA ARG A 431 6.78 2.48 -44.79
C ARG A 431 6.43 3.80 -44.13
N LEU A 432 7.45 4.63 -43.91
CA LEU A 432 7.25 6.06 -43.72
C LEU A 432 6.53 6.57 -44.97
N ASN A 433 5.21 6.72 -44.88
CA ASN A 433 4.44 7.51 -45.84
C ASN A 433 4.72 8.99 -45.53
N LEU A 434 5.95 9.45 -45.79
CA LEU A 434 6.26 10.87 -45.86
C LEU A 434 5.65 11.43 -47.15
N LYS A 435 4.38 11.81 -47.08
CA LYS A 435 3.81 12.84 -47.95
C LYS A 435 3.47 14.06 -47.11
N SER A 436 4.51 14.79 -46.72
CA SER A 436 4.50 16.26 -46.72
C SER A 436 5.96 16.76 -46.64
N LEU A 437 6.38 17.44 -47.70
CA LEU A 437 7.63 18.19 -47.76
C LEU A 437 7.44 19.54 -47.07
N SER A 438 8.40 19.95 -46.25
CA SER A 438 8.97 21.31 -46.33
C SER A 438 10.32 21.39 -45.62
N ALA A 439 11.36 21.50 -46.46
CA ALA A 439 12.66 22.16 -46.30
C ALA A 439 13.11 22.57 -44.87
N THR A 440 14.13 21.87 -44.36
CA THR A 440 15.48 22.42 -44.10
C THR A 440 16.43 21.27 -43.78
N GLY A 441 17.58 21.23 -44.47
CA GLY A 441 18.54 20.15 -44.41
C GLY A 441 19.31 20.04 -43.09
N ILE A 442 19.71 18.80 -42.76
CA ILE A 442 21.08 18.30 -42.64
C ILE A 442 20.94 16.79 -42.34
N LEU A 443 21.28 15.95 -43.31
CA LEU A 443 21.47 14.52 -43.09
C LEU A 443 22.91 14.32 -42.68
N GLN A 444 23.15 14.08 -41.39
CA GLN A 444 24.40 13.51 -40.92
C GLN A 444 24.23 11.99 -40.89
N PHE A 445 24.79 11.32 -41.89
CA PHE A 445 24.97 9.87 -41.90
C PHE A 445 26.22 9.55 -41.08
N ASP A 446 26.05 9.01 -39.87
CA ASP A 446 27.15 8.33 -39.20
C ASP A 446 27.24 6.89 -39.71
N CYS A 447 28.41 6.59 -40.27
CA CYS A 447 28.76 5.35 -40.94
C CYS A 447 28.74 4.14 -39.98
N LEU A 448 27.97 3.11 -40.35
CA LEU A 448 28.16 1.75 -39.85
C LEU A 448 29.46 1.17 -40.42
N GLY A 449 30.39 0.78 -39.56
CA GLY A 449 31.52 -0.07 -39.93
C GLY A 449 31.08 -1.54 -40.15
N PRO A 450 31.76 -2.30 -41.02
CA PRO A 450 31.38 -3.69 -41.32
C PRO A 450 31.78 -4.65 -40.19
N ILE A 451 30.83 -5.50 -39.79
CA ILE A 451 31.06 -6.68 -38.95
C ILE A 451 31.75 -7.74 -39.82
N VAL A 452 32.97 -8.10 -39.44
CA VAL A 452 33.72 -9.23 -39.99
C VAL A 452 33.17 -10.52 -39.37
N ILE A 453 32.68 -11.42 -40.22
CA ILE A 453 32.41 -12.81 -39.91
C ILE A 453 33.76 -13.51 -39.81
N ILE A 454 34.10 -14.08 -38.65
CA ILE A 454 35.16 -15.09 -38.55
C ILE A 454 34.49 -16.40 -38.19
N SER A 455 34.54 -17.32 -39.14
CA SER A 455 34.33 -18.75 -38.95
C SER A 455 35.62 -19.35 -38.38
N ASP A 456 35.52 -20.02 -37.23
CA ASP A 456 35.91 -21.42 -37.01
C ASP A 456 35.47 -21.87 -35.61
#